data_AF-A0A0U2V260-F1
#
_entry.id   AF-A0A0U2V260-F1
#
_cell.length_a   1.000
_cell.length_b   1.000
_cell.length_c   1.000
_cell.angle_alpha   90.00
_cell.angle_beta   90.00
_cell.angle_gamma   90.00
#
_symmetry.space_group_name_H-M   'P 1'
#
loop_
_entity.id
_entity.type
_entity.pdbx_description
1 polymer ?
#
loop_
_entity_poly.entity_id
_entity_poly.type
_entity_poly.pdbx_seq_one_letter_code
_entity_poly.pdbx_strand_id
1 'polypeptide(L)'
;MASYTSAWRLQLLVGAVSPPSWFKLPSAVGQAQWSRALSSQIQSVNCTTSPNQRPLLMLHPVHPQVEARRAYRKFKYHPNRDLDPPKQFQNVVMPERGRLPIMPKTPTIWGTGAMRPPRQTKELWRMRGEERVNTELVLDQFAIIALSGGMIRSPHFEVLRMGIGRMLKPKETFAIYRVDAPYKPITDHGFGKRMGGGKGSIKEYGTPVRAGRVIVEVGGKALWEEVQPWLSKVAGKMPFQAIAVNAEQLARLREEERRLELSNKNDISFEWLVRNNMLDCQRQVSEYDKIWFGRFVYLDRNMNYKFQDVLKFQYKGQEMM
;
A
#
# COMPACT_ATOMS: atom_id res chain seq x y z
N MET A 1 -52.91 5.42 44.36
CA MET A 1 -53.65 6.67 44.17
C MET A 1 -52.74 7.64 43.40
N ALA A 2 -53.25 8.18 42.28
CA ALA A 2 -52.67 9.20 41.38
C ALA A 2 -51.31 8.83 40.74
N SER A 3 -51.20 8.40 39.47
CA SER A 3 -51.59 9.05 38.19
C SER A 3 -50.89 10.39 37.98
N TYR A 4 -49.87 10.46 37.12
CA TYR A 4 -49.72 11.51 36.11
C TYR A 4 -48.69 11.10 35.04
N THR A 5 -49.16 11.13 33.80
CA THR A 5 -48.48 10.80 32.55
C THR A 5 -48.11 12.07 31.79
N SER A 6 -46.88 12.17 31.24
CA SER A 6 -46.54 12.93 30.02
C SER A 6 -45.05 12.68 29.70
N ALA A 7 -44.65 11.91 28.69
CA ALA A 7 -44.83 12.06 27.25
C ALA A 7 -44.27 13.38 26.69
N TRP A 8 -42.95 13.45 26.52
CA TRP A 8 -42.31 14.45 25.65
C TRP A 8 -41.95 13.81 24.31
N ARG A 9 -42.72 14.23 23.31
CA ARG A 9 -42.63 13.87 21.90
C ARG A 9 -41.61 14.80 21.22
N LEU A 10 -40.49 14.22 20.76
CA LEU A 10 -39.58 14.87 19.82
C LEU A 10 -40.27 14.97 18.46
N GLN A 11 -40.62 16.20 18.05
CA GLN A 11 -41.08 16.50 16.69
C GLN A 11 -39.90 17.14 15.93
N LEU A 12 -39.29 16.35 15.04
CA LEU A 12 -38.33 16.82 14.04
C LEU A 12 -39.07 17.71 13.03
N LEU A 13 -38.80 19.01 13.05
CA LEU A 13 -39.20 19.93 11.99
C LEU A 13 -38.13 19.88 10.88
N VAL A 14 -38.53 19.40 9.72
CA VAL A 14 -37.79 19.51 8.46
C VAL A 14 -37.91 20.95 7.96
N GLY A 15 -36.84 21.73 8.12
CA GLY A 15 -36.69 23.06 7.52
C GLY A 15 -35.79 22.97 6.29
N ALA A 16 -36.40 22.99 5.10
CA ALA A 16 -35.71 23.10 3.82
C ALA A 16 -35.10 24.51 3.69
N VAL A 17 -33.77 24.60 3.57
CA VAL A 17 -33.07 25.84 3.27
C VAL A 17 -32.98 25.97 1.75
N SER A 18 -33.72 26.92 1.18
CA SER A 18 -33.61 27.32 -0.22
C SER A 18 -32.28 28.04 -0.49
N PRO A 19 -31.58 27.77 -1.61
CA PRO A 19 -30.36 28.48 -1.96
C PRO A 19 -30.64 29.91 -2.49
N PRO A 20 -29.67 30.85 -2.38
CA PRO A 20 -29.83 32.24 -2.80
C PRO A 20 -29.87 32.43 -4.33
N SER A 21 -30.56 33.49 -4.78
CA SER A 21 -31.09 33.72 -6.13
C SER A 21 -30.11 34.16 -7.24
N TRP A 22 -28.81 33.86 -7.15
CA TRP A 22 -27.81 34.40 -8.09
C TRP A 22 -27.01 33.34 -8.87
N PHE A 23 -27.50 32.10 -8.94
CA PHE A 23 -26.93 31.05 -9.79
C PHE A 23 -28.00 30.52 -10.75
N LYS A 24 -27.98 30.96 -12.02
CA LYS A 24 -28.74 30.34 -13.12
C LYS A 24 -27.78 29.54 -13.99
N LEU A 25 -27.89 28.21 -13.95
CA LEU A 25 -27.31 27.32 -14.96
C LEU A 25 -28.16 27.41 -16.25
N PRO A 26 -27.57 27.52 -17.44
CA PRO A 26 -28.33 27.55 -18.69
C PRO A 26 -28.88 26.17 -19.03
N SER A 27 -30.19 26.12 -19.28
CA SER A 27 -30.93 24.94 -19.71
C SER A 27 -30.63 24.58 -21.17
N ALA A 28 -30.46 23.29 -21.43
CA ALA A 28 -30.29 22.72 -22.76
C ALA A 28 -31.59 22.77 -23.57
N VAL A 29 -31.75 23.78 -24.43
CA VAL A 29 -32.58 23.74 -25.66
C VAL A 29 -31.92 24.65 -26.69
N GLY A 30 -31.33 24.08 -27.74
CA GLY A 30 -30.62 24.82 -28.76
C GLY A 30 -29.85 23.93 -29.74
N GLN A 31 -30.49 22.84 -30.19
CA GLN A 31 -30.04 22.10 -31.37
C GLN A 31 -30.89 22.52 -32.56
N ALA A 32 -30.24 22.54 -33.73
CA ALA A 32 -30.78 22.85 -35.06
C ALA A 32 -30.94 24.34 -35.39
N GLN A 33 -29.96 24.89 -36.09
CA GLN A 33 -30.10 25.42 -37.46
C GLN A 33 -28.72 25.87 -37.94
N TRP A 34 -28.60 26.18 -39.23
CA TRP A 34 -27.39 26.52 -40.00
C TRP A 34 -26.81 25.36 -40.83
N SER A 35 -27.64 24.96 -41.79
CA SER A 35 -27.23 24.45 -43.10
C SER A 35 -27.76 25.40 -44.18
N ARG A 36 -27.02 25.50 -45.30
CA ARG A 36 -27.16 26.34 -46.53
C ARG A 36 -26.25 27.57 -46.50
N ALA A 37 -25.41 27.87 -47.49
CA ALA A 37 -25.26 27.43 -48.89
C ALA A 37 -23.74 27.41 -49.21
N LEU A 38 -23.13 26.50 -49.96
CA LEU A 38 -23.32 26.00 -51.34
C LEU A 38 -23.14 27.07 -52.44
N SER A 39 -22.23 26.72 -53.37
CA SER A 39 -21.81 27.38 -54.61
C SER A 39 -20.77 28.50 -54.42
N SER A 40 -19.57 28.46 -54.99
CA SER A 40 -19.18 28.09 -56.37
C SER A 40 -17.73 27.55 -56.39
N GLN A 41 -17.47 26.37 -56.98
CA GLN A 41 -16.95 26.22 -58.35
C GLN A 41 -15.42 26.36 -58.43
N ILE A 42 -14.73 25.24 -58.71
CA ILE A 42 -13.79 25.08 -59.85
C ILE A 42 -13.38 23.60 -59.92
N GLN A 43 -13.39 23.11 -61.15
CA GLN A 43 -13.18 21.73 -61.58
C GLN A 43 -11.71 21.33 -61.64
N SER A 44 -11.52 20.01 -61.65
CA SER A 44 -10.51 19.21 -62.37
C SER A 44 -9.02 19.55 -62.18
N VAL A 45 -8.26 18.59 -61.65
CA VAL A 45 -7.50 17.62 -62.47
C VAL A 45 -7.02 16.46 -61.61
N ASN A 46 -7.24 15.24 -62.11
CA ASN A 46 -6.58 14.02 -61.64
C ASN A 46 -5.16 13.99 -62.19
N CYS A 47 -4.16 13.74 -61.34
CA CYS A 47 -2.89 13.16 -61.74
C CYS A 47 -2.38 12.21 -60.65
N THR A 48 -2.29 10.95 -61.03
CA THR A 48 -1.65 9.82 -60.35
C THR A 48 -0.18 10.11 -60.03
N THR A 49 0.27 9.82 -58.81
CA THR A 49 1.71 9.62 -58.54
C THR A 49 1.93 8.70 -57.33
N SER A 50 2.87 7.77 -57.54
CA SER A 50 3.37 6.64 -56.74
C SER A 50 3.43 6.77 -55.20
N PRO A 51 3.17 5.68 -54.44
CA PRO A 51 3.28 5.65 -52.99
C PRO A 51 4.72 5.31 -52.56
N ASN A 52 5.70 6.18 -52.80
CA ASN A 52 7.03 5.94 -52.23
C ASN A 52 7.96 7.17 -52.19
N GLN A 53 7.55 8.27 -51.55
CA GLN A 53 8.49 9.28 -51.05
C GLN A 53 8.00 9.82 -49.71
N ARG A 54 8.71 9.50 -48.63
CA ARG A 54 8.59 10.23 -47.37
C ARG A 54 9.17 11.63 -47.61
N PRO A 55 8.47 12.73 -47.30
CA PRO A 55 9.09 14.04 -47.37
C PRO A 55 10.20 14.10 -46.32
N LEU A 56 11.41 14.45 -46.78
CA LEU A 56 12.54 14.76 -45.92
C LEU A 56 12.12 15.97 -45.07
N LEU A 57 11.83 15.76 -43.78
CA LEU A 57 11.63 16.86 -42.85
C LEU A 57 12.94 17.66 -42.81
N MET A 58 12.92 18.83 -43.44
CA MET A 58 13.94 19.86 -43.28
C MET A 58 14.14 20.08 -41.78
N LEU A 59 15.29 19.65 -41.26
CA LEU A 59 15.73 20.01 -39.93
C LEU A 59 15.85 21.53 -39.90
N HIS A 60 14.92 22.20 -39.21
CA HIS A 60 15.12 23.61 -38.89
C HIS A 60 16.45 23.73 -38.13
N PRO A 61 17.35 24.67 -38.52
CA PRO A 61 18.57 24.89 -37.79
C PRO A 61 18.22 25.31 -36.37
N VAL A 62 18.64 24.49 -35.39
CA VAL A 62 18.53 24.83 -33.97
C VAL A 62 19.32 26.12 -33.77
N HIS A 63 18.64 27.17 -33.33
CA HIS A 63 19.24 28.49 -33.11
C HIS A 63 20.44 28.34 -32.15
N PRO A 64 21.63 28.88 -32.45
CA PRO A 64 22.84 28.73 -31.60
C PRO A 64 22.68 29.26 -30.17
N GLN A 65 21.61 30.01 -29.90
CA GLN A 65 21.27 30.56 -28.59
C GLN A 65 20.56 29.56 -27.66
N VAL A 66 20.00 28.46 -28.20
CA VAL A 66 19.36 27.41 -27.38
C VAL A 66 20.40 26.43 -26.82
N GLU A 67 21.51 26.22 -27.53
CA GLU A 67 22.64 25.42 -27.03
C GLU A 67 23.41 26.14 -25.93
N ALA A 68 23.55 27.46 -26.00
CA ALA A 68 24.23 28.27 -24.96
C ALA A 68 23.43 28.42 -23.65
N ARG A 69 22.13 28.08 -23.64
CA ARG A 69 21.27 28.07 -22.43
C ARG A 69 21.19 26.72 -21.72
N ARG A 70 21.86 25.68 -22.23
CA ARG A 70 22.38 24.60 -21.37
C ARG A 70 23.66 25.06 -20.68
N ALA A 71 23.63 26.28 -20.15
CA ALA A 71 24.61 26.73 -19.19
C ALA A 71 24.67 25.67 -18.10
N TYR A 72 25.84 25.07 -17.95
CA TYR A 72 26.24 24.27 -16.81
C TYR A 72 25.55 24.85 -15.58
N ARG A 73 24.54 24.14 -15.05
CA ARG A 73 24.16 24.36 -13.66
C ARG A 73 25.42 24.03 -12.88
N LYS A 74 26.25 25.04 -12.60
CA LYS A 74 27.33 24.93 -11.62
C LYS A 74 26.62 24.43 -10.38
N PHE A 75 26.75 23.14 -10.10
CA PHE A 75 26.36 22.57 -8.82
C PHE A 75 27.03 23.48 -7.79
N LYS A 76 26.23 24.24 -7.06
CA LYS A 76 26.75 25.09 -5.99
C LYS A 76 27.36 24.11 -5.00
N TYR A 77 28.66 24.21 -4.81
CA TYR A 77 29.35 23.43 -3.79
C TYR A 77 28.76 23.80 -2.43
N HIS A 78 28.21 22.83 -1.74
CA HIS A 78 27.69 22.97 -0.40
C HIS A 78 28.67 22.29 0.56
N PRO A 79 29.50 23.06 1.30
CA PRO A 79 30.55 22.49 2.16
C PRO A 79 30.02 21.42 3.11
N ASN A 80 28.85 21.65 3.71
CA ASN A 80 28.27 20.72 4.68
C ASN A 80 27.70 19.42 4.07
N ARG A 81 27.52 19.33 2.75
CA ARG A 81 26.96 18.15 2.06
C ARG A 81 28.01 17.44 1.21
N ASP A 82 28.83 18.21 0.54
CA ASP A 82 29.76 17.71 -0.49
C ASP A 82 31.13 17.33 0.10
N LEU A 83 31.40 17.65 1.39
CA LEU A 83 32.59 17.18 2.12
C LEU A 83 32.43 15.77 2.69
N ASP A 84 31.20 15.31 2.91
CA ASP A 84 30.98 13.98 3.45
C ASP A 84 31.29 12.93 2.36
N PRO A 85 32.17 11.96 2.64
CA PRO A 85 32.51 10.93 1.66
C PRO A 85 31.25 10.08 1.37
N PRO A 86 31.05 9.66 0.11
CA PRO A 86 29.92 8.80 -0.22
C PRO A 86 30.00 7.49 0.56
N LYS A 87 28.84 7.01 1.05
CA LYS A 87 28.75 5.78 1.83
C LYS A 87 29.29 4.61 0.99
N GLN A 88 30.36 3.98 1.47
CA GLN A 88 30.98 2.86 0.78
C GLN A 88 30.27 1.55 1.13
N PHE A 89 29.93 0.75 0.12
CA PHE A 89 29.34 -0.58 0.31
C PHE A 89 30.44 -1.63 0.36
N GLN A 90 30.86 -2.02 1.56
CA GLN A 90 31.87 -3.07 1.75
C GLN A 90 31.19 -4.44 1.90
N ASN A 91 31.78 -5.48 1.30
CA ASN A 91 31.42 -6.89 1.51
C ASN A 91 29.96 -7.30 1.21
N VAL A 92 29.28 -6.62 0.28
CA VAL A 92 27.93 -7.02 -0.16
C VAL A 92 28.02 -8.16 -1.18
N VAL A 93 27.68 -9.38 -0.73
CA VAL A 93 27.58 -10.56 -1.59
C VAL A 93 26.25 -10.53 -2.35
N MET A 94 26.32 -10.50 -3.68
CA MET A 94 25.14 -10.51 -4.54
C MET A 94 24.76 -11.95 -4.91
N PRO A 95 23.48 -12.33 -4.84
CA PRO A 95 23.02 -13.62 -5.35
C PRO A 95 23.02 -13.62 -6.88
N GLU A 96 23.14 -14.80 -7.50
CA GLU A 96 23.05 -14.96 -8.95
C GLU A 96 21.71 -14.45 -9.52
N ARG A 97 20.62 -14.66 -8.76
CA ARG A 97 19.27 -14.25 -9.13
C ARG A 97 18.82 -13.09 -8.23
N GLY A 98 18.96 -11.87 -8.73
CA GLY A 98 18.58 -10.68 -7.98
C GLY A 98 17.07 -10.36 -7.97
N ARG A 99 16.32 -10.84 -8.97
CA ARG A 99 14.89 -10.51 -9.11
C ARG A 99 14.00 -11.46 -8.31
N LEU A 100 12.88 -10.92 -7.81
CA LEU A 100 11.85 -11.71 -7.14
C LEU A 100 11.33 -12.83 -8.07
N PRO A 101 11.33 -14.10 -7.61
CA PRO A 101 10.79 -15.20 -8.38
C PRO A 101 9.27 -15.05 -8.57
N ILE A 102 8.73 -15.73 -9.57
CA ILE A 102 7.27 -15.81 -9.74
C ILE A 102 6.74 -16.79 -8.70
N MET A 103 5.80 -16.34 -7.86
CA MET A 103 5.15 -17.20 -6.88
C MET A 103 4.03 -18.03 -7.54
N PRO A 104 3.93 -19.33 -7.24
CA PRO A 104 2.85 -20.15 -7.76
C PRO A 104 1.51 -19.69 -7.17
N LYS A 105 0.48 -19.57 -8.01
CA LYS A 105 -0.87 -19.16 -7.57
C LYS A 105 -1.58 -20.20 -6.72
N THR A 106 -1.23 -21.46 -6.96
CA THR A 106 -1.75 -22.65 -6.28
C THR A 106 -0.55 -23.39 -5.69
N PRO A 107 -0.65 -23.93 -4.46
CA PRO A 107 0.41 -24.76 -3.89
C PRO A 107 0.81 -25.90 -4.82
N THR A 108 2.11 -26.14 -4.96
CA THR A 108 2.65 -27.17 -5.85
C THR A 108 2.08 -28.56 -5.55
N ILE A 109 1.80 -28.86 -4.28
CA ILE A 109 1.21 -30.13 -3.82
C ILE A 109 -0.13 -30.42 -4.52
N TRP A 110 -0.90 -29.39 -4.84
CA TRP A 110 -2.20 -29.52 -5.51
C TRP A 110 -2.11 -29.39 -7.04
N GLY A 111 -0.95 -29.07 -7.58
CA GLY A 111 -0.73 -28.92 -9.03
C GLY A 111 -0.71 -30.26 -9.77
N THR A 112 -0.22 -31.32 -9.12
CA THR A 112 -0.03 -32.65 -9.73
C THR A 112 -1.31 -33.49 -9.80
N GLY A 113 -2.45 -32.97 -9.33
CA GLY A 113 -3.78 -33.58 -9.48
C GLY A 113 -4.06 -34.83 -8.64
N ALA A 114 -3.09 -35.33 -7.87
CA ALA A 114 -3.24 -36.57 -7.09
C ALA A 114 -4.29 -36.46 -5.96
N MET A 115 -4.54 -35.26 -5.43
CA MET A 115 -5.48 -35.05 -4.32
C MET A 115 -6.24 -33.74 -4.48
N ARG A 116 -7.56 -33.77 -4.18
CA ARG A 116 -8.37 -32.55 -4.12
C ARG A 116 -7.99 -31.73 -2.88
N PRO A 117 -7.67 -30.44 -3.03
CA PRO A 117 -7.30 -29.60 -1.89
C PRO A 117 -8.44 -29.49 -0.87
N PRO A 118 -8.16 -29.63 0.43
CA PRO A 118 -9.18 -29.55 1.46
C PRO A 118 -9.71 -28.11 1.61
N ARG A 119 -11.04 -27.97 1.74
CA ARG A 119 -11.70 -26.68 1.95
C ARG A 119 -11.57 -26.24 3.41
N GLN A 120 -10.70 -25.28 3.73
CA GLN A 120 -10.49 -24.79 5.10
C GLN A 120 -11.43 -23.66 5.53
N THR A 121 -11.70 -23.52 6.83
CA THR A 121 -12.46 -22.39 7.37
C THR A 121 -11.67 -21.08 7.20
N LYS A 122 -12.32 -19.93 7.40
CA LYS A 122 -11.70 -18.61 7.19
C LYS A 122 -10.48 -18.36 8.09
N GLU A 123 -10.45 -18.93 9.30
CA GLU A 123 -9.36 -18.81 10.30
C GLU A 123 -8.80 -17.37 10.41
N LEU A 124 -9.67 -16.41 10.71
CA LEU A 124 -9.28 -14.99 10.80
C LEU A 124 -8.21 -14.73 11.88
N TRP A 125 -8.11 -15.62 12.87
CA TRP A 125 -7.08 -15.60 13.93
C TRP A 125 -5.64 -15.62 13.38
N ARG A 126 -5.40 -16.13 12.17
CA ARG A 126 -4.05 -16.13 11.57
C ARG A 126 -3.52 -14.72 11.30
N MET A 127 -4.41 -13.76 11.05
CA MET A 127 -4.05 -12.36 10.78
C MET A 127 -4.11 -11.48 12.04
N ARG A 128 -4.49 -12.03 13.21
CA ARG A 128 -4.66 -11.25 14.44
C ARG A 128 -3.34 -11.14 15.21
N GLY A 129 -3.15 -9.99 15.85
CA GLY A 129 -2.04 -9.73 16.75
C GLY A 129 -0.72 -9.49 16.02
N GLU A 130 0.37 -9.55 16.78
CA GLU A 130 1.71 -9.34 16.27
C GLU A 130 2.36 -10.61 15.72
N GLU A 131 3.26 -10.41 14.76
CA GLU A 131 4.19 -11.40 14.29
C GLU A 131 5.31 -11.60 15.32
N ARG A 132 5.60 -12.86 15.65
CA ARG A 132 6.65 -13.21 16.63
C ARG A 132 7.94 -13.72 15.99
N VAL A 133 7.89 -14.19 14.75
CA VAL A 133 9.01 -14.93 14.13
C VAL A 133 9.73 -14.07 13.10
N ASN A 134 9.02 -13.58 12.08
CA ASN A 134 9.66 -12.89 10.94
C ASN A 134 9.50 -11.38 11.06
N THR A 135 10.00 -10.85 12.18
CA THR A 135 9.96 -9.43 12.52
C THR A 135 11.32 -8.76 12.31
N GLU A 136 12.40 -9.54 12.24
CA GLU A 136 13.77 -9.07 12.05
C GLU A 136 14.21 -9.12 10.59
N LEU A 137 15.09 -8.20 10.21
CA LEU A 137 15.67 -8.13 8.88
C LEU A 137 16.84 -9.11 8.78
N VAL A 138 16.79 -10.01 7.79
CA VAL A 138 17.88 -10.98 7.58
C VAL A 138 19.03 -10.34 6.81
N LEU A 139 18.71 -9.48 5.83
CA LEU A 139 19.72 -8.72 5.07
C LEU A 139 20.23 -7.48 5.80
N ASP A 140 19.57 -7.06 6.88
CA ASP A 140 19.88 -5.85 7.67
C ASP A 140 20.02 -4.55 6.84
N GLN A 141 19.23 -4.43 5.78
CA GLN A 141 19.26 -3.26 4.89
C GLN A 141 17.89 -2.59 4.76
N PHE A 142 17.05 -3.07 3.85
CA PHE A 142 15.77 -2.44 3.51
C PHE A 142 14.64 -3.47 3.43
N ALA A 143 13.44 -3.06 3.82
CA ALA A 143 12.29 -3.95 3.82
C ALA A 143 10.94 -3.24 3.70
N ILE A 144 9.92 -4.02 3.34
CA ILE A 144 8.51 -3.66 3.52
C ILE A 144 7.98 -4.45 4.72
N ILE A 145 7.48 -3.74 5.73
CA ILE A 145 6.87 -4.31 6.92
C ILE A 145 5.36 -4.07 6.92
N ALA A 146 4.60 -5.09 7.33
CA ALA A 146 3.16 -4.97 7.58
C ALA A 146 2.91 -4.25 8.90
N LEU A 147 2.18 -3.14 8.91
CA LEU A 147 1.71 -2.48 10.14
C LEU A 147 0.41 -3.08 10.65
N SER A 148 -0.38 -3.67 9.75
CA SER A 148 -1.62 -4.35 10.08
C SER A 148 -1.71 -5.74 9.47
N GLY A 149 -2.50 -6.60 10.13
CA GLY A 149 -2.71 -7.96 9.67
C GLY A 149 -3.63 -8.03 8.46
N GLY A 150 -3.32 -8.90 7.51
CA GLY A 150 -4.09 -9.03 6.28
C GLY A 150 -3.75 -10.27 5.47
N MET A 151 -4.40 -10.42 4.31
CA MET A 151 -4.22 -11.56 3.44
C MET A 151 -3.55 -11.12 2.14
N ILE A 152 -2.36 -11.66 1.86
CA ILE A 152 -1.69 -11.46 0.56
C ILE A 152 -2.17 -12.55 -0.39
N ARG A 153 -3.02 -12.17 -1.33
CA ARG A 153 -3.50 -13.03 -2.42
C ARG A 153 -2.53 -13.04 -3.59
N SER A 154 -2.69 -14.01 -4.49
CA SER A 154 -1.87 -14.18 -5.70
C SER A 154 -1.67 -12.89 -6.53
N PRO A 155 -2.70 -12.04 -6.77
CA PRO A 155 -2.50 -10.79 -7.52
C PRO A 155 -1.56 -9.79 -6.81
N HIS A 156 -1.55 -9.77 -5.48
CA HIS A 156 -0.69 -8.85 -4.72
C HIS A 156 0.79 -9.25 -4.81
N PHE A 157 1.10 -10.55 -4.90
CA PHE A 157 2.45 -11.02 -5.20
C PHE A 157 2.93 -10.52 -6.57
N GLU A 158 2.05 -10.49 -7.57
CA GLU A 158 2.41 -9.97 -8.89
C GLU A 158 2.63 -8.45 -8.87
N VAL A 159 1.81 -7.72 -8.11
CA VAL A 159 2.01 -6.28 -7.89
C VAL A 159 3.36 -5.99 -7.21
N LEU A 160 3.74 -6.78 -6.21
CA LEU A 160 5.05 -6.70 -5.56
C LEU A 160 6.18 -7.00 -6.55
N ARG A 161 6.11 -8.16 -7.22
CA ARG A 161 7.12 -8.63 -8.18
C ARG A 161 7.35 -7.63 -9.30
N MET A 162 6.29 -7.15 -9.94
CA MET A 162 6.38 -6.17 -11.02
C MET A 162 6.78 -4.78 -10.51
N GLY A 163 6.27 -4.36 -9.36
CA GLY A 163 6.57 -3.05 -8.77
C GLY A 163 8.05 -2.91 -8.45
N ILE A 164 8.60 -3.89 -7.74
CA ILE A 164 10.01 -3.94 -7.36
C ILE A 164 10.87 -4.24 -8.59
N GLY A 165 10.50 -5.22 -9.41
CA GLY A 165 11.27 -5.64 -10.58
C GLY A 165 11.46 -4.56 -11.65
N ARG A 166 10.59 -3.54 -11.71
CA ARG A 166 10.76 -2.37 -12.60
C ARG A 166 11.83 -1.39 -12.12
N MET A 167 12.03 -1.28 -10.81
CA MET A 167 12.93 -0.31 -10.18
C MET A 167 14.28 -0.94 -9.80
N LEU A 168 14.31 -2.26 -9.63
CA LEU A 168 15.49 -3.01 -9.23
C LEU A 168 16.57 -2.97 -10.32
N LYS A 169 17.78 -2.56 -9.94
CA LYS A 169 18.97 -2.59 -10.79
C LYS A 169 19.69 -3.94 -10.60
N PRO A 170 19.72 -4.84 -11.60
CA PRO A 170 20.15 -6.23 -11.39
C PRO A 170 21.59 -6.44 -10.92
N LYS A 171 22.50 -5.50 -11.21
CA LYS A 171 23.92 -5.58 -10.79
C LYS A 171 24.19 -4.97 -9.42
N GLU A 172 23.30 -4.10 -8.96
CA GLU A 172 23.47 -3.29 -7.75
C GLU A 172 22.56 -3.77 -6.62
N THR A 173 21.40 -4.35 -6.93
CA THR A 173 20.34 -4.63 -5.97
C THR A 173 19.66 -5.96 -6.26
N PHE A 174 19.20 -6.61 -5.19
CA PHE A 174 18.40 -7.82 -5.23
C PHE A 174 17.25 -7.74 -4.24
N ALA A 175 16.23 -8.56 -4.45
CA ALA A 175 15.06 -8.62 -3.59
C ALA A 175 14.65 -10.07 -3.30
N ILE A 176 14.22 -10.33 -2.07
CA ILE A 176 13.85 -11.65 -1.56
C ILE A 176 12.48 -11.57 -0.88
N TYR A 177 11.62 -12.56 -1.12
CA TYR A 177 10.40 -12.71 -0.34
C TYR A 177 10.70 -13.26 1.04
N ARG A 178 10.15 -12.61 2.08
CA ARG A 178 10.11 -13.12 3.45
C ARG A 178 8.78 -13.80 3.79
N VAL A 179 7.86 -13.84 2.84
CA VAL A 179 6.54 -14.49 2.96
C VAL A 179 6.46 -15.72 2.07
N ASP A 180 5.75 -16.73 2.56
CA ASP A 180 5.53 -17.96 1.82
C ASP A 180 4.57 -17.75 0.66
N ALA A 181 4.69 -18.63 -0.34
CA ALA A 181 3.75 -18.71 -1.45
C ALA A 181 2.30 -18.92 -0.93
N PRO A 182 1.29 -18.46 -1.68
CA PRO A 182 -0.12 -18.64 -1.32
C PRO A 182 -0.47 -20.09 -1.00
N TYR A 183 -0.84 -20.37 0.26
CA TYR A 183 -1.16 -21.73 0.73
C TYR A 183 -2.57 -21.90 1.27
N LYS A 184 -3.19 -20.83 1.77
CA LYS A 184 -4.51 -20.91 2.41
C LYS A 184 -5.62 -20.81 1.35
N PRO A 185 -6.52 -21.80 1.24
CA PRO A 185 -7.60 -21.76 0.27
C PRO A 185 -8.69 -20.75 0.67
N ILE A 186 -9.12 -19.94 -0.30
CA ILE A 186 -10.23 -19.00 -0.18
C ILE A 186 -11.39 -19.55 -1.01
N THR A 187 -12.47 -19.93 -0.33
CA THR A 187 -13.66 -20.50 -0.97
C THR A 187 -14.69 -19.43 -1.31
N ASP A 188 -15.36 -19.59 -2.45
CA ASP A 188 -16.44 -18.74 -2.91
C ASP A 188 -17.60 -19.62 -3.43
N HIS A 189 -18.84 -19.22 -3.17
CA HIS A 189 -20.02 -19.92 -3.69
C HIS A 189 -20.30 -19.56 -5.15
N GLY A 190 -19.84 -18.39 -5.60
CA GLY A 190 -20.16 -17.83 -6.91
C GLY A 190 -21.42 -16.97 -6.86
N PHE A 191 -21.53 -16.05 -7.82
CA PHE A 191 -22.63 -15.08 -7.89
C PHE A 191 -23.96 -15.77 -8.24
N GLY A 192 -25.07 -15.30 -7.64
CA GLY A 192 -26.44 -15.75 -7.96
C GLY A 192 -26.90 -17.04 -7.26
N LYS A 193 -26.10 -17.66 -6.39
CA LYS A 193 -26.52 -18.85 -5.62
C LYS A 193 -27.24 -18.46 -4.32
N ARG A 194 -28.20 -19.30 -3.90
CA ARG A 194 -28.88 -19.16 -2.60
C ARG A 194 -27.99 -19.61 -1.44
N MET A 195 -28.33 -19.18 -0.22
CA MET A 195 -27.69 -19.65 1.00
C MET A 195 -27.95 -21.14 1.22
N GLY A 196 -26.97 -21.85 1.80
CA GLY A 196 -27.03 -23.30 2.01
C GLY A 196 -26.28 -24.10 0.94
N GLY A 197 -26.55 -25.41 0.84
CA GLY A 197 -25.92 -26.29 -0.17
C GLY A 197 -24.46 -26.66 0.11
N GLY A 198 -24.00 -26.53 1.35
CA GLY A 198 -22.63 -26.88 1.76
C GLY A 198 -21.67 -25.70 1.61
N LYS A 199 -20.40 -25.97 1.30
CA LYS A 199 -19.34 -24.97 1.17
C LYS A 199 -18.92 -24.78 -0.28
N GLY A 200 -18.66 -23.54 -0.69
CA GLY A 200 -18.21 -23.20 -2.05
C GLY A 200 -16.90 -23.88 -2.48
N SER A 201 -16.60 -23.78 -3.78
CA SER A 201 -15.33 -24.24 -4.35
C SER A 201 -14.20 -23.28 -4.00
N ILE A 202 -12.96 -23.75 -4.09
CA ILE A 202 -11.78 -22.92 -3.86
C ILE A 202 -11.59 -22.02 -5.09
N LYS A 203 -11.60 -20.71 -4.87
CA LYS A 203 -11.44 -19.69 -5.92
C LYS A 203 -9.98 -19.29 -6.10
N GLU A 204 -9.30 -19.02 -4.99
CA GLU A 204 -7.91 -18.58 -4.98
C GLU A 204 -7.22 -19.00 -3.68
N TYR A 205 -5.90 -18.83 -3.64
CA TYR A 205 -5.10 -19.01 -2.43
C TYR A 205 -4.52 -17.67 -1.96
N GLY A 206 -4.28 -17.57 -0.66
CA GLY A 206 -3.60 -16.44 -0.05
C GLY A 206 -2.68 -16.84 1.10
N THR A 207 -1.83 -15.90 1.49
CA THR A 207 -0.92 -16.00 2.63
C THR A 207 -1.39 -15.03 3.71
N PRO A 208 -1.86 -15.50 4.87
CA PRO A 208 -2.19 -14.63 5.99
C PRO A 208 -0.92 -14.05 6.60
N VAL A 209 -0.97 -12.76 6.92
CA VAL A 209 0.15 -11.99 7.46
C VAL A 209 -0.32 -11.27 8.72
N ARG A 210 0.51 -11.26 9.76
CA ARG A 210 0.29 -10.51 11.00
C ARG A 210 1.04 -9.18 10.96
N ALA A 211 0.66 -8.28 11.86
CA ALA A 211 1.32 -7.00 12.01
C ALA A 211 2.75 -7.17 12.57
N GLY A 212 3.70 -6.40 12.07
CA GLY A 212 5.14 -6.54 12.33
C GLY A 212 5.88 -7.51 11.40
N ARG A 213 5.18 -8.26 10.55
CA ARG A 213 5.81 -9.19 9.60
C ARG A 213 6.54 -8.45 8.49
N VAL A 214 7.79 -8.87 8.23
CA VAL A 214 8.55 -8.50 7.03
C VAL A 214 8.01 -9.25 5.80
N ILE A 215 7.66 -8.52 4.74
CA ILE A 215 7.04 -9.09 3.53
C ILE A 215 8.09 -9.36 2.46
N VAL A 216 8.87 -8.33 2.14
CA VAL A 216 9.96 -8.37 1.16
C VAL A 216 11.15 -7.64 1.75
N GLU A 217 12.32 -8.20 1.52
CA GLU A 217 13.59 -7.53 1.77
C GLU A 217 14.28 -7.18 0.46
N VAL A 218 14.98 -6.05 0.49
CA VAL A 218 15.80 -5.56 -0.61
C VAL A 218 17.20 -5.37 -0.05
N GLY A 219 18.16 -6.00 -0.72
CA GLY A 219 19.57 -5.88 -0.41
C GLY A 219 20.37 -5.38 -1.59
N GLY A 220 21.58 -4.90 -1.33
CA GLY A 220 22.54 -4.55 -2.35
C GLY A 220 23.43 -3.35 -2.01
N LYS A 221 23.97 -2.74 -3.06
CA LYS A 221 24.79 -1.53 -3.04
C LYS A 221 23.91 -0.33 -3.36
N ALA A 222 22.91 -0.07 -2.53
CA ALA A 222 21.96 1.02 -2.71
C ALA A 222 21.80 1.83 -1.43
N LEU A 223 21.55 3.12 -1.59
CA LEU A 223 21.26 4.04 -0.49
C LEU A 223 19.76 4.03 -0.16
N TRP A 224 19.43 4.42 1.06
CA TRP A 224 18.03 4.47 1.50
C TRP A 224 17.22 5.47 0.67
N GLU A 225 17.81 6.61 0.33
CA GLU A 225 17.20 7.69 -0.45
C GLU A 225 16.81 7.23 -1.86
N GLU A 226 17.56 6.28 -2.42
CA GLU A 226 17.25 5.68 -3.73
C GLU A 226 16.14 4.63 -3.64
N VAL A 227 16.12 3.87 -2.54
CA VAL A 227 15.20 2.73 -2.34
C VAL A 227 13.83 3.18 -1.83
N GLN A 228 13.81 4.12 -0.90
CA GLN A 228 12.64 4.56 -0.15
C GLN A 228 11.46 4.99 -1.03
N PRO A 229 11.62 5.81 -2.11
CA PRO A 229 10.48 6.35 -2.84
C PRO A 229 9.67 5.26 -3.55
N TRP A 230 10.36 4.32 -4.20
CA TRP A 230 9.66 3.25 -4.91
C TRP A 230 9.21 2.14 -3.97
N LEU A 231 9.97 1.84 -2.90
CA LEU A 231 9.57 0.84 -1.92
C LEU A 231 8.29 1.29 -1.19
N SER A 232 8.19 2.58 -0.85
CA SER A 232 6.98 3.19 -0.28
C SER A 232 5.80 3.15 -1.26
N LYS A 233 6.03 3.41 -2.55
CA LYS A 233 5.00 3.30 -3.59
C LYS A 233 4.46 1.88 -3.74
N VAL A 234 5.31 0.87 -3.57
CA VAL A 234 4.90 -0.54 -3.58
C VAL A 234 4.15 -0.89 -2.29
N ALA A 235 4.63 -0.44 -1.13
CA ALA A 235 3.97 -0.65 0.15
C ALA A 235 2.53 -0.08 0.16
N GLY A 236 2.31 1.09 -0.43
CA GLY A 236 0.97 1.69 -0.57
C GLY A 236 -0.02 0.93 -1.46
N LYS A 237 0.44 -0.07 -2.23
CA LYS A 237 -0.43 -0.95 -3.05
C LYS A 237 -0.82 -2.25 -2.33
N MET A 238 -0.31 -2.46 -1.12
CA MET A 238 -0.64 -3.63 -0.32
C MET A 238 -2.10 -3.56 0.14
N PRO A 239 -2.77 -4.72 0.36
CA PRO A 239 -4.16 -4.75 0.79
C PRO A 239 -4.37 -4.34 2.26
N PHE A 240 -3.30 -4.02 2.97
CA PHE A 240 -3.26 -3.60 4.37
C PHE A 240 -2.15 -2.55 4.52
N GLN A 241 -2.10 -1.88 5.67
CA GLN A 241 -1.11 -0.83 5.91
C GLN A 241 0.29 -1.45 5.98
N ALA A 242 1.18 -0.95 5.14
CA ALA A 242 2.57 -1.38 5.09
C ALA A 242 3.46 -0.16 4.90
N ILE A 243 4.68 -0.24 5.42
CA ILE A 243 5.66 0.83 5.35
C ILE A 243 7.01 0.27 4.87
N ALA A 244 7.73 1.09 4.12
CA ALA A 244 9.12 0.84 3.77
C ALA A 244 10.00 1.31 4.93
N VAL A 245 10.94 0.47 5.37
CA VAL A 245 11.89 0.82 6.44
C VAL A 245 13.31 0.42 6.07
N ASN A 246 14.29 1.12 6.64
CA ASN A 246 15.65 0.64 6.74
C ASN A 246 15.93 0.00 8.12
N ALA A 247 17.05 -0.70 8.25
CA ALA A 247 17.47 -1.34 9.50
C ALA A 247 17.60 -0.35 10.67
N GLU A 248 18.22 0.80 10.43
CA GLU A 248 18.43 1.86 11.43
C GLU A 248 17.10 2.42 11.96
N GLN A 249 16.12 2.68 11.08
CA GLN A 249 14.77 3.11 11.45
C GLN A 249 14.06 2.04 12.26
N LEU A 250 14.17 0.77 11.86
CA LEU A 250 13.55 -0.32 12.61
C LEU A 250 14.13 -0.44 14.03
N ALA A 251 15.45 -0.33 14.17
CA ALA A 251 16.11 -0.31 15.47
C ALA A 251 15.67 0.90 16.31
N ARG A 252 15.61 2.09 15.70
CA ARG A 252 15.13 3.31 16.36
C ARG A 252 13.68 3.17 16.83
N LEU A 253 12.80 2.60 16.02
CA LEU A 253 11.40 2.38 16.40
C LEU A 253 11.28 1.45 17.61
N ARG A 254 12.12 0.41 17.69
CA ARG A 254 12.15 -0.50 18.86
C ARG A 254 12.70 0.19 20.10
N GLU A 255 13.74 1.02 19.96
CA GLU A 255 14.27 1.80 21.08
C GLU A 255 13.26 2.81 21.59
N GLU A 256 12.56 3.50 20.69
CA GLU A 256 11.49 4.42 21.03
C GLU A 256 10.34 3.71 21.74
N GLU A 257 9.94 2.52 21.29
CA GLU A 257 8.95 1.69 21.98
C GLU A 257 9.41 1.35 23.41
N ARG A 258 10.64 0.88 23.59
CA ARG A 258 11.21 0.58 24.92
C ARG A 258 11.28 1.84 25.80
N ARG A 259 11.66 2.98 25.22
CA ARG A 259 11.72 4.27 25.92
C ARG A 259 10.34 4.68 26.40
N LEU A 260 9.30 4.56 25.56
CA LEU A 260 7.92 4.88 25.92
C LEU A 260 7.40 3.97 27.02
N GLU A 261 7.70 2.67 26.98
CA GLU A 261 7.35 1.72 28.03
C GLU A 261 8.02 2.08 29.37
N LEU A 262 9.32 2.37 29.38
CA LEU A 262 10.07 2.73 30.58
C LEU A 262 9.72 4.12 31.13
N SER A 263 9.38 5.07 30.25
CA SER A 263 9.04 6.45 30.62
C SER A 263 7.56 6.63 30.96
N ASN A 264 6.75 5.57 30.86
CA ASN A 264 5.33 5.63 31.20
C ASN A 264 5.16 6.01 32.68
N LYS A 265 4.68 7.23 32.93
CA LYS A 265 4.42 7.77 34.27
C LYS A 265 3.10 7.27 34.87
N ASN A 266 2.23 6.66 34.06
CA ASN A 266 0.94 6.19 34.55
C ASN A 266 1.14 4.88 35.33
N ASP A 267 0.84 4.94 36.62
CA ASP A 267 0.93 3.80 37.54
C ASP A 267 0.03 2.63 37.12
N ILE A 268 -1.11 2.93 36.49
CA ILE A 268 -2.11 1.93 36.08
C ILE A 268 -2.02 1.72 34.56
N SER A 269 -1.25 0.72 34.15
CA SER A 269 -1.23 0.28 32.76
C SER A 269 -2.46 -0.58 32.43
N PHE A 270 -2.86 -0.60 31.15
CA PHE A 270 -3.96 -1.46 30.69
C PHE A 270 -3.63 -2.95 30.92
N GLU A 271 -2.37 -3.32 30.73
CA GLU A 271 -1.88 -4.67 31.02
C GLU A 271 -2.08 -5.04 32.50
N TRP A 272 -1.71 -4.14 33.42
CA TRP A 272 -1.89 -4.35 34.84
C TRP A 272 -3.39 -4.47 35.20
N LEU A 273 -4.22 -3.58 34.66
CA LEU A 273 -5.67 -3.57 34.89
C LEU A 273 -6.30 -4.91 34.49
N VAL A 274 -5.97 -5.41 33.30
CA VAL A 274 -6.51 -6.66 32.77
C VAL A 274 -5.99 -7.89 33.53
N ARG A 275 -4.69 -7.94 33.85
CA ARG A 275 -4.10 -9.09 34.58
C ARG A 275 -4.69 -9.24 35.98
N ASN A 276 -4.94 -8.13 36.67
CA ASN A 276 -5.50 -8.14 38.03
C ASN A 276 -7.04 -8.24 38.05
N ASN A 277 -7.69 -8.32 36.88
CA ASN A 277 -9.15 -8.27 36.73
C ASN A 277 -9.80 -7.13 37.53
N MET A 278 -9.20 -5.94 37.48
CA MET A 278 -9.73 -4.80 38.21
C MET A 278 -11.11 -4.43 37.66
N LEU A 279 -12.06 -4.15 38.56
CA LEU A 279 -13.43 -3.77 38.20
C LEU A 279 -14.17 -4.82 37.33
N ASP A 280 -13.79 -6.09 37.43
CA ASP A 280 -14.33 -7.18 36.59
C ASP A 280 -14.20 -6.90 35.08
N CYS A 281 -13.14 -6.18 34.68
CA CYS A 281 -12.92 -5.80 33.29
C CYS A 281 -12.77 -7.01 32.36
N GLN A 282 -12.31 -8.16 32.86
CA GLN A 282 -12.12 -9.39 32.06
C GLN A 282 -13.42 -9.92 31.47
N ARG A 283 -14.58 -9.59 32.06
CA ARG A 283 -15.90 -9.90 31.50
C ARG A 283 -16.20 -9.12 30.23
N GLN A 284 -15.65 -7.90 30.12
CA GLN A 284 -15.89 -6.99 29.00
C GLN A 284 -14.83 -7.10 27.90
N VAL A 285 -13.59 -7.46 28.25
CA VAL A 285 -12.49 -7.56 27.27
C VAL A 285 -12.49 -8.91 26.53
N SER A 286 -12.04 -8.90 25.27
CA SER A 286 -11.87 -10.13 24.50
C SER A 286 -10.71 -10.96 25.05
N GLU A 287 -10.76 -12.28 24.84
CA GLU A 287 -9.64 -13.18 25.17
C GLU A 287 -8.33 -12.77 24.46
N TYR A 288 -8.44 -12.16 23.27
CA TYR A 288 -7.28 -11.64 22.56
C TYR A 288 -6.71 -10.37 23.20
N ASP A 289 -7.56 -9.53 23.79
CA ASP A 289 -7.12 -8.31 24.47
C ASP A 289 -6.42 -8.64 25.79
N LYS A 290 -6.74 -9.80 26.39
CA LYS A 290 -5.98 -10.37 27.52
C LYS A 290 -4.57 -10.83 27.14
N ILE A 291 -4.31 -11.07 25.86
CA ILE A 291 -2.99 -11.45 25.35
C ILE A 291 -2.21 -10.22 24.88
N TRP A 292 -2.89 -9.30 24.20
CA TRP A 292 -2.25 -8.17 23.50
C TRP A 292 -2.36 -6.83 24.24
N PHE A 293 -3.11 -6.78 25.34
CA PHE A 293 -3.24 -5.64 26.23
C PHE A 293 -3.54 -4.32 25.49
N GLY A 294 -4.51 -4.34 24.57
CA GLY A 294 -4.96 -3.15 23.85
C GLY A 294 -4.01 -2.63 22.78
N ARG A 295 -2.86 -3.28 22.55
CA ARG A 295 -1.91 -2.88 21.48
C ARG A 295 -2.51 -3.05 20.09
N PHE A 296 -3.36 -4.06 19.92
CA PHE A 296 -3.99 -4.44 18.65
C PHE A 296 -5.51 -4.51 18.81
N VAL A 297 -6.25 -3.88 17.90
CA VAL A 297 -7.71 -3.99 17.84
C VAL A 297 -8.11 -4.98 16.73
N TYR A 298 -8.95 -5.95 17.06
CA TYR A 298 -9.31 -7.02 16.12
C TYR A 298 -10.22 -6.55 14.96
N LEU A 299 -11.26 -5.77 15.26
CA LEU A 299 -12.24 -5.35 14.26
C LEU A 299 -11.66 -4.31 13.31
N ASP A 300 -10.91 -3.36 13.85
CA ASP A 300 -10.28 -2.30 13.07
C ASP A 300 -8.77 -2.55 12.97
N ARG A 301 -8.40 -3.20 11.87
CA ARG A 301 -7.01 -3.52 11.54
C ARG A 301 -6.17 -2.27 11.30
N ASN A 302 -6.78 -1.12 11.01
CA ASN A 302 -6.09 0.14 10.76
C ASN A 302 -5.81 0.92 12.04
N MET A 303 -6.50 0.59 13.14
CA MET A 303 -6.36 1.23 14.45
C MET A 303 -5.44 0.41 15.37
N ASN A 304 -4.22 0.18 14.90
CA ASN A 304 -3.22 -0.57 15.65
C ASN A 304 -2.32 0.38 16.46
N TYR A 305 -2.60 0.51 17.77
CA TYR A 305 -1.90 1.46 18.65
C TYR A 305 -0.39 1.28 18.65
N LYS A 306 0.11 0.04 18.56
CA LYS A 306 1.55 -0.24 18.51
C LYS A 306 2.29 0.52 17.40
N PHE A 307 1.66 0.66 16.23
CA PHE A 307 2.29 1.30 15.07
C PHE A 307 1.77 2.71 14.81
N GLN A 308 0.95 3.28 15.70
CA GLN A 308 0.47 4.66 15.54
C GLN A 308 1.62 5.67 15.56
N ASP A 309 2.64 5.46 16.39
CA ASP A 309 3.77 6.39 16.44
C ASP A 309 4.63 6.33 15.18
N VAL A 310 4.72 5.16 14.54
CA VAL A 310 5.32 5.01 13.20
C VAL A 310 4.56 5.85 12.17
N LEU A 311 3.23 5.76 12.18
CA LEU A 311 2.37 6.53 11.28
C LEU A 311 2.49 8.04 11.52
N LYS A 312 2.55 8.48 12.79
CA LYS A 312 2.75 9.91 13.15
C LYS A 312 4.12 10.43 12.69
N PHE A 313 5.16 9.60 12.75
CA PHE A 313 6.51 9.97 12.31
C PHE A 313 6.56 10.35 10.82
N GLN A 314 5.73 9.69 10.01
CA GLN A 314 5.63 9.93 8.57
C GLN A 314 5.09 11.32 8.22
N TYR A 315 4.24 11.92 9.07
CA TYR A 315 3.68 13.26 8.86
C TYR A 315 4.69 14.39 9.14
N LYS A 316 5.57 14.22 10.14
CA LYS A 316 6.58 15.25 10.48
C LYS A 316 7.73 15.34 9.48
N GLY A 317 8.03 14.26 8.76
CA GLY A 317 9.05 14.26 7.70
C GLY A 317 8.67 15.02 6.43
N GLN A 318 7.38 15.31 6.22
CA GLN A 318 6.92 16.14 5.09
C GLN A 318 6.97 17.63 5.39
N GLU A 319 7.05 18.04 6.65
CA GLU A 319 7.15 19.46 7.06
C GLU A 319 8.60 19.94 7.19
N MET A 320 9.60 19.04 7.14
CA MET A 320 11.03 19.36 7.26
C MET A 320 11.82 19.20 5.95
N MET A 321 11.15 19.24 4.80
CA MET A 321 11.79 19.35 3.48
C MET A 321 11.51 20.69 2.83
#